data_AF-A0A9P6Q275-F1
#
_entry.id   AF-A0A9P6Q275-F1
#
_cell.length_a   1.000
_cell.length_b   1.000
_cell.length_c   1.000
_cell.angle_alpha   90.00
_cell.angle_beta   90.00
_cell.angle_gamma   90.00
#
_symmetry.space_group_name_H-M   'P 1'
#
loop_
_entity.id
_entity.type
_entity.pdbx_description
1 polymer ?
#
loop_
_entity_poly.entity_id
_entity_poly.type
_entity_poly.pdbx_seq_one_letter_code
_entity_poly.pdbx_strand_id
1 'polypeptide(L)'
;MKEPKIDRSEQRLRELGYKQELKRELTSFTNFSVSFSIVSILTGLTSLYGTALNSGGPAVIIWGWVFVSAMSMCVAASMAEICSSYPTSGGLYFWSSKLAGDKGPFYAWVTGWWNLLGQFGCTAGIDFGLAILLCSVISLGNGWEYERWHVVLIYFMIVIIHGLINTFMVRLIALMNTISVWVHIGGVVIILVTLLVKTKNKASASFVFTQFINNTGWTSSVYVSSPEFLVLV
;
A
#
# COMPACT_ATOMS: atom_id res chain seq x y z
N MET A 1 -9.49 35.36 -30.49
CA MET A 1 -8.78 34.50 -29.52
C MET A 1 -9.84 33.84 -28.65
N LYS A 2 -9.96 32.51 -28.65
CA LYS A 2 -10.77 31.81 -27.63
C LYS A 2 -9.98 31.85 -26.34
N GLU A 3 -10.54 32.44 -25.28
CA GLU A 3 -9.96 32.29 -23.95
C GLU A 3 -9.75 30.79 -23.67
N PRO A 4 -8.56 30.38 -23.19
CA PRO A 4 -8.35 28.99 -22.82
C PRO A 4 -9.38 28.64 -21.73
N LYS A 5 -10.17 27.60 -21.96
CA LYS A 5 -11.12 27.09 -20.96
C LYS A 5 -10.33 26.74 -19.70
N ILE A 6 -10.41 27.59 -18.69
CA ILE A 6 -9.79 27.35 -17.38
C ILE A 6 -10.54 26.18 -16.75
N ASP A 7 -9.80 25.13 -16.39
CA ASP A 7 -10.37 23.97 -15.71
C ASP A 7 -10.89 24.36 -14.31
N ARG A 8 -11.96 23.72 -13.83
CA ARG A 8 -12.58 24.06 -12.52
C ARG A 8 -11.56 24.03 -11.37
N SER A 9 -10.66 23.05 -11.40
CA SER A 9 -9.62 22.91 -10.36
C SER A 9 -8.49 23.93 -10.53
N GLU A 10 -8.26 24.46 -11.73
CA GLU A 10 -7.33 25.58 -11.96
C GLU A 10 -7.94 26.91 -11.48
N GLN A 11 -9.23 27.13 -11.73
CA GLN A 11 -9.99 28.25 -11.17
C GLN A 11 -9.93 28.24 -9.64
N ARG A 12 -10.19 27.09 -9.01
CA ARG A 12 -10.10 26.94 -7.56
C ARG A 12 -8.70 27.18 -7.01
N LEU A 13 -7.65 26.77 -7.72
CA LEU A 13 -6.28 27.02 -7.31
C LEU A 13 -5.95 28.52 -7.33
N ARG A 14 -6.44 29.25 -8.35
CA ARG A 14 -6.30 30.70 -8.46
C ARG A 14 -7.06 31.44 -7.36
N GLU A 15 -8.27 30.98 -7.00
CA GLU A 15 -9.02 31.51 -5.84
C GLU A 15 -8.26 31.36 -4.52
N LEU A 16 -7.45 30.30 -4.39
CA LEU A 16 -6.59 30.08 -3.23
C LEU A 16 -5.30 30.92 -3.26
N GLY A 17 -5.10 31.75 -4.29
CA GLY A 17 -3.92 32.60 -4.45
C GLY A 17 -2.71 31.89 -5.07
N TYR A 18 -2.89 30.67 -5.60
CA TYR A 18 -1.82 29.90 -6.21
C TYR A 18 -1.93 29.89 -7.74
N LYS A 19 -0.80 30.13 -8.41
CA LYS A 19 -0.66 29.93 -9.85
C LYS A 19 -0.33 28.47 -10.14
N GLN A 20 -0.96 27.89 -11.16
CA GLN A 20 -0.64 26.53 -11.59
C GLN A 20 0.73 26.51 -12.27
N GLU A 21 1.75 26.03 -11.57
CA GLU A 21 3.11 25.86 -12.11
C GLU A 21 3.36 24.43 -12.62
N LEU A 22 2.63 23.44 -12.10
CA LEU A 22 2.73 22.03 -12.51
C LEU A 22 1.78 21.70 -13.67
N LYS A 23 2.31 21.02 -14.69
CA LYS A 23 1.51 20.48 -15.81
C LYS A 23 0.73 19.25 -15.33
N ARG A 24 -0.57 19.22 -15.65
CA ARG A 24 -1.43 18.06 -15.37
C ARG A 24 -1.38 17.10 -16.55
N GLU A 25 -0.39 16.22 -16.54
CA GLU A 25 -0.14 15.28 -17.64
C GLU A 25 -0.77 13.90 -17.42
N LEU A 26 -1.18 13.58 -16.18
CA LEU A 26 -1.80 12.30 -15.83
C LEU A 26 -3.31 12.34 -16.10
N THR A 27 -3.78 11.41 -16.94
CA THR A 27 -5.22 11.18 -17.12
C THR A 27 -5.81 10.51 -15.88
N SER A 28 -7.14 10.54 -15.71
CA SER A 28 -7.82 9.86 -14.60
C SER A 28 -7.52 8.36 -14.54
N PHE A 29 -7.41 7.71 -15.70
CA PHE A 29 -7.03 6.30 -15.79
C PHE A 29 -5.57 6.09 -15.36
N THR A 30 -4.64 6.92 -15.84
CA THR A 30 -3.23 6.86 -15.42
C THR A 30 -3.08 7.08 -13.91
N ASN A 31 -3.80 8.04 -13.34
CA ASN A 31 -3.82 8.26 -11.89
C ASN A 31 -4.34 7.04 -11.13
N PHE A 32 -5.43 6.42 -11.59
CA PHE A 32 -5.94 5.19 -11.00
C PHE A 32 -4.92 4.05 -11.05
N SER A 33 -4.28 3.84 -12.20
CA SER A 33 -3.26 2.80 -12.37
C SER A 33 -2.07 3.00 -11.43
N VAL A 34 -1.60 4.24 -11.27
CA VAL A 34 -0.51 4.57 -10.33
C VAL A 34 -0.94 4.26 -8.89
N SER A 35 -2.13 4.69 -8.47
CA SER A 35 -2.65 4.37 -7.13
C SER A 35 -2.80 2.87 -6.90
N PHE A 36 -3.30 2.13 -7.90
CA PHE A 36 -3.43 0.68 -7.82
C PHE A 36 -2.08 -0.03 -7.68
N SER A 37 -1.06 0.40 -8.43
CA SER A 37 0.30 -0.12 -8.31
C SER A 37 0.94 0.17 -6.96
N ILE A 38 0.62 1.31 -6.33
CA ILE A 38 1.14 1.65 -4.99
C ILE A 38 0.53 0.73 -3.91
N VAL A 39 -0.77 0.41 -4.00
CA VAL A 39 -1.43 -0.45 -3.01
C VAL A 39 -0.94 -1.91 -3.06
N SER A 40 -0.39 -2.35 -4.20
CA SER A 40 0.22 -3.67 -4.42
C SER A 40 -0.43 -4.83 -3.66
N ILE A 41 -1.48 -5.40 -4.28
CA ILE A 41 -2.20 -6.56 -3.73
C ILE A 41 -1.27 -7.77 -3.58
N LEU A 42 -0.36 -7.97 -4.53
CA LEU A 42 0.49 -9.15 -4.59
C LEU A 42 1.45 -9.19 -3.41
N THR A 43 2.18 -8.10 -3.16
CA THR A 43 3.17 -8.03 -2.08
C THR A 43 2.51 -8.07 -0.70
N GLY A 44 1.41 -7.32 -0.52
CA GLY A 44 0.71 -7.24 0.75
C GLY A 44 0.12 -8.58 1.17
N LEU A 45 -0.57 -9.27 0.25
CA LEU A 45 -1.16 -10.57 0.55
C LEU A 45 -0.08 -11.61 0.82
N THR A 46 0.91 -11.80 -0.07
CA THR A 46 1.84 -12.93 0.08
C THR A 46 2.68 -12.87 1.35
N SER A 47 2.98 -11.66 1.85
CA SER A 47 3.83 -11.47 3.03
C SER A 47 3.10 -11.78 4.34
N LEU A 48 1.81 -11.47 4.43
CA LEU A 48 1.03 -11.57 5.67
C LEU A 48 0.04 -12.75 5.68
N TYR A 49 -0.19 -13.39 4.54
CA TYR A 49 -1.19 -14.45 4.42
C TYR A 49 -0.96 -15.61 5.39
N GLY A 50 0.29 -16.03 5.56
CA GLY A 50 0.66 -17.11 6.48
C GLY A 50 0.33 -16.76 7.94
N THR A 51 0.68 -15.55 8.37
CA THR A 51 0.36 -15.07 9.72
C THR A 51 -1.14 -14.98 9.93
N ALA A 52 -1.87 -14.36 8.99
CA ALA A 52 -3.31 -14.17 9.08
C ALA A 52 -4.08 -15.50 9.15
N LEU A 53 -3.63 -16.52 8.41
CA LEU A 53 -4.22 -17.86 8.49
C LEU A 53 -4.00 -18.52 9.86
N ASN A 54 -2.87 -18.26 10.51
CA ASN A 54 -2.56 -18.83 11.82
C ASN A 54 -3.20 -18.07 12.98
N SER A 55 -3.49 -16.78 12.81
CA SER A 55 -4.09 -15.95 13.86
C SER A 55 -5.61 -15.84 13.78
N GLY A 56 -6.20 -15.71 12.60
CA GLY A 56 -7.66 -15.57 12.47
C GLY A 56 -8.32 -16.66 11.64
N GLY A 57 -7.55 -17.42 10.87
CA GLY A 57 -8.10 -18.35 9.90
C GLY A 57 -8.80 -17.67 8.72
N PRO A 58 -9.41 -18.46 7.82
CA PRO A 58 -10.00 -17.93 6.58
C PRO A 58 -11.18 -16.98 6.80
N ALA A 59 -11.97 -17.17 7.87
CA ALA A 59 -13.12 -16.30 8.14
C ALA A 59 -12.69 -14.86 8.45
N VAL A 60 -11.65 -14.67 9.26
CA VAL A 60 -11.13 -13.34 9.61
C VAL A 60 -10.47 -12.68 8.41
N ILE A 61 -9.77 -13.44 7.56
CA ILE A 61 -9.18 -12.88 6.33
C ILE A 61 -10.28 -12.27 5.44
N ILE A 62 -11.40 -12.98 5.25
CA ILE A 62 -12.48 -12.52 4.36
C ILE A 62 -13.28 -11.38 5.00
N TRP A 63 -13.79 -11.58 6.21
CA TRP A 63 -14.63 -10.58 6.87
C TRP A 63 -13.84 -9.36 7.32
N GLY A 64 -12.58 -9.57 7.75
CA GLY A 64 -11.64 -8.50 8.04
C GLY A 64 -11.36 -7.66 6.81
N TRP A 65 -11.14 -8.28 5.64
CA TRP A 65 -10.98 -7.54 4.39
C TRP A 65 -12.20 -6.68 4.05
N VAL A 66 -13.41 -7.22 4.14
CA VAL A 66 -14.66 -6.48 3.86
C VAL A 66 -14.82 -5.32 4.83
N PHE A 67 -14.62 -5.56 6.13
CA PHE A 67 -14.76 -4.55 7.17
C PHE A 67 -13.73 -3.42 7.02
N VAL A 68 -12.45 -3.77 6.87
CA VAL A 68 -11.36 -2.79 6.70
C VAL A 68 -11.57 -2.01 5.40
N SER A 69 -11.97 -2.66 4.31
CA SER A 69 -12.28 -1.99 3.04
C SER A 69 -13.40 -0.95 3.22
N ALA A 70 -14.47 -1.27 3.96
CA ALA A 70 -15.55 -0.33 4.24
C ALA A 70 -15.04 0.90 5.03
N MET A 71 -14.23 0.69 6.05
CA MET A 71 -13.62 1.78 6.82
C MET A 71 -12.67 2.62 5.97
N SER A 72 -11.84 1.99 5.13
CA SER A 72 -10.94 2.68 4.21
C SER A 72 -11.71 3.50 3.16
N MET A 73 -12.87 3.04 2.70
CA MET A 73 -13.73 3.84 1.80
C MET A 73 -14.25 5.11 2.47
N CYS A 74 -14.63 5.05 3.74
CA CYS A 74 -15.03 6.25 4.49
C CYS A 74 -13.89 7.28 4.55
N VAL A 75 -12.67 6.83 4.86
CA VAL A 75 -11.49 7.69 4.87
C VAL A 75 -11.21 8.26 3.47
N ALA A 76 -11.27 7.42 2.44
CA ALA A 76 -11.05 7.84 1.06
C ALA A 76 -12.09 8.89 0.60
N ALA A 77 -13.36 8.74 0.99
CA ALA A 77 -14.41 9.70 0.68
C ALA A 77 -14.14 11.07 1.34
N SER A 78 -13.77 11.09 2.62
CA SER A 78 -13.38 12.33 3.32
C SER A 78 -12.17 13.00 2.67
N MET A 79 -11.17 12.20 2.29
CA MET A 79 -9.99 12.73 1.59
C MET A 79 -10.34 13.27 0.19
N ALA A 80 -11.27 12.63 -0.53
CA ALA A 80 -11.73 13.10 -1.84
C ALA A 80 -12.43 14.47 -1.73
N GLU A 81 -13.25 14.69 -0.70
CA GLU A 81 -13.91 15.97 -0.45
C GLU A 81 -12.88 17.09 -0.21
N ILE A 82 -11.87 16.83 0.64
CA ILE A 82 -10.79 17.77 0.92
C ILE A 82 -9.96 18.07 -0.35
N CYS A 83 -9.58 17.02 -1.10
CA CYS A 83 -8.83 17.18 -2.37
C CYS A 83 -9.58 18.04 -3.38
N SER A 84 -10.91 17.88 -3.47
CA SER A 84 -11.74 18.67 -4.39
C SER A 84 -11.82 20.14 -3.99
N SER A 85 -11.75 20.42 -2.69
CA SER A 85 -11.81 21.79 -2.14
C SER A 85 -10.46 22.51 -2.19
N TYR A 86 -9.37 21.75 -2.05
CA TYR A 86 -7.98 22.25 -1.98
C TYR A 86 -7.06 21.48 -2.95
N PRO A 87 -7.17 21.69 -4.27
CA PRO A 87 -6.40 20.97 -5.29
C PRO A 87 -4.96 21.53 -5.40
N THR A 88 -4.22 21.57 -4.29
CA THR A 88 -2.84 22.07 -4.23
C THR A 88 -1.83 20.93 -4.23
N SER A 89 -0.62 21.18 -4.74
CA SER A 89 0.48 20.20 -4.75
C SER A 89 1.05 19.90 -3.36
N GLY A 90 0.66 20.68 -2.35
CA GLY A 90 1.11 20.49 -0.96
C GLY A 90 0.35 19.43 -0.17
N GLY A 91 -0.67 18.80 -0.77
CA GLY A 91 -1.33 17.63 -0.21
C GLY A 91 -1.68 17.73 1.28
N LEU A 92 -1.32 16.69 2.04
CA LEU A 92 -1.69 16.49 3.45
C LEU A 92 -1.28 17.63 4.38
N TYR A 93 -0.05 18.14 4.27
CA TYR A 93 0.43 19.20 5.15
C TYR A 93 -0.31 20.51 4.88
N PHE A 94 -0.60 20.82 3.60
CA PHE A 94 -1.37 22.01 3.24
C PHE A 94 -2.82 21.91 3.74
N TRP A 95 -3.46 20.75 3.56
CA TRP A 95 -4.82 20.52 4.03
C TRP A 95 -4.93 20.66 5.56
N SER A 96 -4.01 20.04 6.30
CA SER A 96 -3.97 20.16 7.77
C SER A 96 -3.77 21.60 8.22
N SER A 97 -2.93 22.38 7.52
CA SER A 97 -2.70 23.79 7.82
C SER A 97 -3.96 24.62 7.63
N LYS A 98 -4.66 24.40 6.51
CA LYS A 98 -5.81 25.21 6.13
C LYS A 98 -7.04 24.90 6.97
N LEU A 99 -7.21 23.64 7.38
CA LEU A 99 -8.33 23.19 8.20
C LEU A 99 -8.17 23.53 9.69
N ALA A 100 -6.94 23.67 10.19
CA ALA A 100 -6.67 23.91 11.61
C ALA A 100 -6.70 25.39 12.06
N GLY A 101 -7.09 26.31 11.16
CA GLY A 101 -7.21 27.75 11.48
C GLY A 101 -5.93 28.34 12.05
N ASP A 102 -6.03 29.00 13.20
CA ASP A 102 -4.91 29.69 13.87
C ASP A 102 -3.75 28.76 14.27
N LYS A 103 -4.02 27.45 14.39
CA LYS A 103 -3.00 26.43 14.71
C LYS A 103 -2.42 25.76 13.46
N GLY A 104 -2.71 26.29 12.27
CA GLY A 104 -2.32 25.74 10.97
C GLY A 104 -0.84 25.30 10.87
N PRO A 105 0.14 26.12 11.26
CA PRO A 105 1.55 25.74 11.18
C PRO A 105 1.90 24.52 12.05
N PHE A 106 1.30 24.40 13.24
CA PHE A 106 1.56 23.28 14.14
C PHE A 106 1.01 21.96 13.57
N TYR A 107 -0.24 21.93 13.12
CA TYR A 107 -0.82 20.71 12.56
C TYR A 107 -0.17 20.31 11.23
N ALA A 108 0.28 21.27 10.43
CA ALA A 108 1.10 21.00 9.24
C ALA A 108 2.43 20.34 9.59
N TRP A 109 3.10 20.82 10.64
CA TRP A 109 4.35 20.24 11.13
C TRP A 109 4.13 18.82 11.64
N VAL A 110 3.11 18.58 12.48
CA VAL A 110 2.78 17.24 12.98
C VAL A 110 2.46 16.28 11.83
N THR A 111 1.62 16.72 10.89
CA THR A 111 1.23 15.92 9.71
C THR A 111 2.44 15.59 8.84
N GLY A 112 3.34 16.56 8.64
CA GLY A 112 4.58 16.36 7.89
C GLY A 112 5.48 15.30 8.52
N TRP A 113 5.70 15.36 9.83
CA TRP A 113 6.52 14.37 10.55
C TRP A 113 5.90 12.99 10.55
N TRP A 114 4.59 12.87 10.81
CA TRP A 114 3.90 11.59 10.76
C TRP A 114 3.94 10.97 9.36
N ASN A 115 3.76 11.79 8.32
CA ASN A 115 3.88 11.33 6.95
C ASN A 115 5.32 10.86 6.65
N LEU A 116 6.34 11.59 7.08
CA LEU A 116 7.75 11.21 6.88
C LEU A 116 8.08 9.89 7.59
N LEU A 117 7.72 9.75 8.87
CA LEU A 117 7.94 8.53 9.65
C LEU A 117 7.20 7.34 9.04
N GLY A 118 5.96 7.55 8.59
CA GLY A 118 5.18 6.53 7.90
C GLY A 118 5.85 6.06 6.61
N GLN A 119 6.43 6.97 5.83
CA GLN A 119 7.16 6.61 4.60
C GLN A 119 8.44 5.83 4.88
N PHE A 120 9.19 6.17 5.93
CA PHE A 120 10.34 5.37 6.34
C PHE A 120 9.94 3.98 6.81
N GLY A 121 8.90 3.87 7.65
CA GLY A 121 8.38 2.58 8.10
C GLY A 121 7.88 1.71 6.93
N CYS A 122 7.15 2.31 5.99
CA CYS A 122 6.64 1.61 4.81
C CYS A 122 7.77 1.10 3.92
N THR A 123 8.75 1.95 3.60
CA THR A 123 9.90 1.58 2.76
C THR A 123 10.71 0.47 3.42
N ALA A 124 11.03 0.61 4.72
CA ALA A 124 11.75 -0.40 5.48
C ALA A 124 11.00 -1.73 5.53
N GLY A 125 9.68 -1.72 5.77
CA GLY A 125 8.85 -2.92 5.82
C GLY A 125 8.80 -3.67 4.49
N ILE A 126 8.62 -2.94 3.38
CA ILE A 126 8.58 -3.54 2.03
C ILE A 126 9.93 -4.15 1.66
N ASP A 127 11.03 -3.43 1.88
CA ASP A 127 12.37 -3.91 1.56
C ASP A 127 12.77 -5.12 2.43
N PHE A 128 12.32 -5.15 3.69
CA PHE A 128 12.54 -6.29 4.58
C PHE A 128 11.74 -7.52 4.12
N GLY A 129 10.47 -7.33 3.73
CA GLY A 129 9.66 -8.39 3.13
C GLY A 129 10.28 -8.94 1.84
N LEU A 130 10.83 -8.07 0.98
CA LEU A 130 11.56 -8.47 -0.21
C LEU A 130 12.82 -9.28 0.13
N ALA A 131 13.58 -8.90 1.15
CA ALA A 131 14.74 -9.65 1.60
C ALA A 131 14.37 -11.07 2.07
N ILE A 132 13.30 -11.22 2.85
CA ILE A 132 12.79 -12.53 3.27
C ILE A 132 12.37 -13.37 2.06
N LEU A 133 11.61 -12.78 1.13
CA LEU A 133 11.16 -13.46 -0.08
C LEU A 133 12.34 -13.93 -0.93
N LEU A 134 13.36 -13.09 -1.10
CA LEU A 134 14.56 -13.45 -1.87
C LEU A 134 15.31 -14.61 -1.22
N CYS A 135 15.55 -14.56 0.09
CA CYS A 135 16.14 -15.68 0.85
C CYS A 135 15.32 -16.96 0.69
N SER A 136 14.00 -16.86 0.79
CA SER A 136 13.08 -18.00 0.67
C SER A 136 13.14 -18.63 -0.72
N VAL A 137 13.12 -17.82 -1.78
CA VAL A 137 13.19 -18.30 -3.17
C VAL A 137 14.53 -18.96 -3.45
N ILE A 138 15.64 -18.40 -2.96
CA ILE A 138 16.96 -19.00 -3.10
C ILE A 138 16.95 -20.36 -2.40
N SER A 139 16.54 -20.41 -1.12
CA SER A 139 16.43 -21.63 -0.32
C SER A 139 15.63 -22.74 -1.01
N LEU A 140 14.49 -22.39 -1.60
CA LEU A 140 13.63 -23.32 -2.36
C LEU A 140 14.34 -23.91 -3.59
N GLY A 141 15.19 -23.14 -4.27
CA GLY A 141 15.84 -23.54 -5.52
C GLY A 141 17.11 -24.38 -5.31
N ASN A 142 17.85 -24.14 -4.24
CA ASN A 142 19.17 -24.73 -4.02
C ASN A 142 19.33 -25.45 -2.67
N GLY A 143 18.29 -25.49 -1.83
CA GLY A 143 18.32 -26.12 -0.52
C GLY A 143 19.16 -25.35 0.52
N TRP A 144 19.48 -24.09 0.26
CA TRP A 144 20.24 -23.27 1.20
C TRP A 144 19.40 -22.91 2.43
N GLU A 145 19.89 -23.22 3.62
CA GLU A 145 19.28 -22.74 4.87
C GLU A 145 19.89 -21.39 5.25
N TYR A 146 19.03 -20.36 5.30
CA TYR A 146 19.47 -19.00 5.63
C TYR A 146 19.19 -18.65 7.09
N GLU A 147 20.22 -18.17 7.76
CA GLU A 147 20.09 -17.54 9.08
C GLU A 147 19.57 -16.10 9.01
N ARG A 148 19.13 -15.58 10.17
CA ARG A 148 18.56 -14.23 10.32
C ARG A 148 19.49 -13.11 9.86
N TRP A 149 20.81 -13.26 10.06
CA TRP A 149 21.78 -12.23 9.67
C TRP A 149 21.91 -12.10 8.14
N HIS A 150 21.69 -13.18 7.38
CA HIS A 150 21.68 -13.11 5.91
C HIS A 150 20.54 -12.21 5.40
N VAL A 151 19.36 -12.32 6.02
CA VAL A 151 18.20 -11.47 5.68
C VAL A 151 18.53 -10.00 5.91
N VAL A 152 19.18 -9.68 7.03
CA VAL A 152 19.58 -8.31 7.37
C VAL A 152 20.60 -7.75 6.37
N LEU A 153 21.59 -8.54 5.96
CA LEU A 153 22.56 -8.10 4.95
C LEU A 153 21.91 -7.86 3.59
N ILE A 154 21.04 -8.78 3.15
CA ILE A 154 20.30 -8.63 1.90
C ILE A 154 19.39 -7.41 1.94
N TYR A 155 18.72 -7.18 3.06
CA TYR A 155 17.93 -5.98 3.30
C TYR A 155 18.76 -4.70 3.14
N PHE A 156 19.93 -4.60 3.77
CA PHE A 156 20.79 -3.42 3.61
C PHE A 156 21.23 -3.20 2.15
N MET A 157 21.55 -4.28 1.43
CA MET A 157 21.88 -4.19 0.01
C MET A 157 20.70 -3.68 -0.83
N ILE A 158 19.49 -4.18 -0.59
CA ILE A 158 18.26 -3.75 -1.26
C ILE A 158 18.02 -2.25 -1.03
N VAL A 159 18.07 -1.80 0.23
CA VAL A 159 17.83 -0.38 0.58
C VAL A 159 18.83 0.55 -0.12
N ILE A 160 20.12 0.17 -0.16
CA ILE A 160 21.15 0.95 -0.87
C ILE A 160 20.84 1.00 -2.36
N ILE A 161 20.51 -0.13 -2.97
CA ILE A 161 20.18 -0.20 -4.41
C ILE A 161 18.94 0.65 -4.72
N HIS A 162 17.87 0.52 -3.94
CA HIS A 162 16.66 1.33 -4.10
C HIS A 162 16.95 2.83 -3.92
N GLY A 163 17.78 3.21 -2.93
CA GLY A 163 18.22 4.58 -2.74
C GLY A 163 19.00 5.15 -3.94
N LEU A 164 19.90 4.35 -4.53
CA LEU A 164 20.65 4.73 -5.74
C LEU A 164 19.73 4.86 -6.95
N ILE A 165 18.82 3.90 -7.17
CA ILE A 165 17.84 3.94 -8.27
C ILE A 165 16.94 5.18 -8.12
N ASN A 166 16.45 5.45 -6.91
CA ASN A 166 15.63 6.62 -6.59
C ASN A 166 16.35 7.95 -6.86
N THR A 167 17.66 8.00 -6.60
CA THR A 167 18.46 9.22 -6.77
C THR A 167 18.87 9.44 -8.24
N PHE A 168 19.29 8.40 -8.95
CA PHE A 168 19.96 8.54 -10.25
C PHE A 168 19.12 8.08 -11.45
N MET A 169 18.08 7.26 -11.27
CA MET A 169 17.41 6.56 -12.36
C MET A 169 15.89 6.82 -12.42
N VAL A 170 15.48 8.08 -12.39
CA VAL A 170 14.06 8.48 -12.46
C VAL A 170 13.34 7.93 -13.71
N ARG A 171 14.03 7.84 -14.86
CA ARG A 171 13.46 7.24 -16.08
C ARG A 171 13.21 5.74 -15.96
N LEU A 172 14.07 5.03 -15.24
CA LEU A 172 13.89 3.61 -14.95
C LEU A 172 12.67 3.39 -14.06
N ILE A 173 12.46 4.25 -13.06
CA ILE A 173 11.29 4.21 -12.17
C ILE A 173 10.00 4.39 -12.95
N ALA A 174 9.96 5.33 -13.90
CA ALA A 174 8.79 5.53 -14.76
C ALA A 174 8.46 4.27 -15.60
N LEU A 175 9.49 3.59 -16.12
CA LEU A 175 9.32 2.33 -16.84
C LEU A 175 8.83 1.20 -15.91
N MET A 176 9.48 1.04 -14.74
CA MET A 176 9.11 0.03 -13.74
C MET A 176 7.67 0.19 -13.30
N ASN A 177 7.19 1.42 -13.09
CA ASN A 177 5.81 1.68 -12.71
C ASN A 177 4.82 1.23 -13.80
N THR A 178 5.15 1.47 -15.07
CA THR A 178 4.31 1.04 -16.19
C THR A 178 4.26 -0.49 -16.30
N ILE A 179 5.39 -1.16 -16.13
CA ILE A 179 5.48 -2.64 -16.12
C ILE A 179 4.75 -3.22 -14.90
N SER A 180 4.86 -2.55 -13.75
CA SER A 180 4.27 -2.99 -12.48
C SER A 180 2.77 -3.24 -12.61
N VAL A 181 2.03 -2.35 -13.27
CA VAL A 181 0.57 -2.53 -13.50
C VAL A 181 0.28 -3.89 -14.14
N TRP A 182 1.01 -4.26 -15.19
CA TRP A 182 0.82 -5.52 -15.90
C TRP A 182 1.25 -6.73 -15.08
N VAL A 183 2.33 -6.60 -14.31
CA VAL A 183 2.78 -7.66 -13.38
C VAL A 183 1.74 -7.92 -12.29
N HIS A 184 1.10 -6.88 -11.77
CA HIS A 184 0.05 -7.04 -10.75
C HIS A 184 -1.18 -7.73 -11.31
N ILE A 185 -1.69 -7.26 -12.46
CA ILE A 185 -2.87 -7.86 -13.09
C ILE A 185 -2.56 -9.30 -13.51
N GLY A 186 -1.46 -9.52 -14.23
CA GLY A 186 -1.06 -10.84 -14.71
C GLY A 186 -0.70 -11.79 -13.57
N GLY A 187 0.03 -11.32 -12.56
CA GLY A 187 0.44 -12.12 -11.40
C GLY A 187 -0.75 -12.62 -10.59
N VAL A 188 -1.75 -11.77 -10.34
CA VAL A 188 -3.00 -12.18 -9.67
C VAL A 188 -3.73 -13.24 -10.50
N VAL A 189 -3.88 -13.04 -11.81
CA VAL A 189 -4.53 -14.02 -12.69
C VAL A 189 -3.78 -15.35 -12.69
N ILE A 190 -2.45 -15.32 -12.78
CA ILE A 190 -1.59 -16.52 -12.75
C ILE A 190 -1.78 -17.28 -11.45
N ILE A 191 -1.78 -16.60 -10.29
CA ILE A 191 -1.98 -17.23 -8.99
C ILE A 191 -3.36 -17.86 -8.91
N LEU A 192 -4.41 -17.13 -9.29
CA LEU A 192 -5.78 -17.63 -9.27
C LEU A 192 -5.95 -18.88 -10.14
N VAL A 193 -5.50 -18.83 -11.39
CA VAL A 193 -5.58 -19.97 -12.32
C VAL A 193 -4.76 -21.15 -11.80
N THR A 194 -3.54 -20.91 -11.32
CA THR A 194 -2.67 -21.95 -10.79
C THR A 194 -3.32 -22.66 -9.60
N LEU A 195 -3.88 -21.90 -8.64
CA LEU A 195 -4.57 -22.46 -7.49
C LEU A 195 -5.82 -23.24 -7.92
N LEU A 196 -6.64 -22.72 -8.83
CA LEU A 196 -7.86 -23.40 -9.30
C LEU A 196 -7.57 -24.73 -10.01
N VAL A 197 -6.50 -24.77 -10.82
CA VAL A 197 -6.09 -25.95 -11.60
C VAL A 197 -5.35 -26.97 -10.76
N LYS A 198 -4.40 -26.55 -9.91
CA LYS A 198 -3.54 -27.46 -9.13
C LYS A 198 -4.23 -27.98 -7.86
N THR A 199 -5.22 -27.26 -7.32
CA THR A 199 -5.90 -27.65 -6.08
C THR A 199 -7.00 -28.68 -6.35
N LYS A 200 -6.68 -29.95 -6.08
CA LYS A 200 -7.61 -31.09 -6.23
C LYS A 200 -8.78 -31.01 -5.25
N ASN A 201 -8.50 -30.70 -3.98
CA ASN A 201 -9.50 -30.59 -2.92
C ASN A 201 -9.75 -29.12 -2.58
N LYS A 202 -10.88 -28.58 -3.03
CA LYS A 202 -11.28 -27.19 -2.76
C LYS A 202 -11.87 -27.12 -1.35
N ALA A 203 -11.53 -26.06 -0.63
CA ALA A 203 -12.08 -25.82 0.70
C ALA A 203 -13.61 -25.65 0.63
N SER A 204 -14.33 -26.17 1.63
CA SER A 204 -15.78 -26.00 1.70
C SER A 204 -16.15 -24.55 2.02
N ALA A 205 -17.32 -24.10 1.57
CA ALA A 205 -17.80 -22.74 1.87
C ALA A 205 -17.88 -22.48 3.38
N SER A 206 -18.31 -23.47 4.17
CA SER A 206 -18.30 -23.35 5.63
C SER A 206 -16.89 -23.15 6.17
N PHE A 207 -15.90 -23.92 5.73
CA PHE A 207 -14.52 -23.69 6.15
C PHE A 207 -14.06 -22.26 5.82
N VAL A 208 -14.35 -21.79 4.61
CA VAL A 208 -13.90 -20.48 4.14
C VAL A 208 -14.56 -19.32 4.92
N PHE A 209 -15.88 -19.37 5.15
CA PHE A 209 -16.63 -18.25 5.71
C PHE A 209 -16.81 -18.29 7.23
N THR A 210 -16.65 -19.45 7.87
CA THR A 210 -16.95 -19.62 9.30
C THR A 210 -15.77 -20.13 10.13
N GLN A 211 -14.72 -20.70 9.54
CA GLN A 211 -13.64 -21.26 10.33
C GLN A 211 -12.72 -20.17 10.89
N PHE A 212 -12.63 -20.15 12.22
CA PHE A 212 -11.65 -19.38 12.97
C PHE A 212 -10.52 -20.29 13.43
N ILE A 213 -9.28 -19.87 13.21
CA ILE A 213 -8.07 -20.60 13.63
C ILE A 213 -7.25 -19.65 14.50
N ASN A 214 -6.88 -20.09 15.70
CA ASN A 214 -6.05 -19.30 16.60
C ASN A 214 -4.90 -20.16 17.15
N ASN A 215 -3.73 -20.04 16.51
CA ASN A 215 -2.48 -20.68 16.91
C ASN A 215 -1.52 -19.70 17.62
N THR A 216 -2.03 -18.58 18.10
CA THR A 216 -1.20 -17.46 18.59
C THR A 216 -0.85 -17.54 20.07
N GLY A 217 -1.48 -18.47 20.80
CA GLY A 217 -1.34 -18.62 22.25
C GLY A 217 -2.20 -17.65 23.07
N TRP A 218 -2.90 -16.71 22.44
CA TRP A 218 -3.81 -15.78 23.13
C TRP A 218 -5.21 -16.37 23.30
N THR A 219 -5.80 -16.19 24.47
CA THR A 219 -7.12 -16.74 24.82
C THR A 219 -8.30 -15.93 24.25
N SER A 220 -8.12 -14.62 24.05
CA SER A 220 -9.19 -13.74 23.55
C SER A 220 -9.29 -13.79 22.03
N SER A 221 -10.35 -14.44 21.51
CA SER A 221 -10.60 -14.51 20.07
C SER A 221 -10.87 -13.14 19.45
N VAL A 222 -11.46 -12.21 20.20
CA VAL A 222 -11.73 -10.83 19.76
C VAL A 222 -10.43 -10.08 19.52
N TYR A 223 -9.48 -10.20 20.46
CA TYR A 223 -8.17 -9.56 20.34
C TYR A 223 -7.39 -10.12 19.15
N VAL A 224 -7.39 -11.44 18.97
CA VAL A 224 -6.67 -12.08 17.88
C VAL A 224 -7.31 -11.78 16.51
N SER A 225 -8.63 -11.60 16.46
CA SER A 225 -9.35 -11.20 15.26
C SER A 225 -9.26 -9.69 14.95
N SER A 226 -8.65 -8.89 15.83
CA SER A 226 -8.61 -7.44 15.64
C SER A 226 -7.67 -7.08 14.48
N PRO A 227 -8.00 -6.03 13.70
CA PRO A 227 -7.12 -5.56 12.64
C PRO A 227 -5.75 -5.14 13.16
N GLU A 228 -5.65 -4.63 14.39
CA GLU A 228 -4.36 -4.24 14.98
C GLU A 228 -3.49 -5.46 15.26
N PHE A 229 -4.06 -6.57 15.72
CA PHE A 229 -3.31 -7.79 15.99
C PHE A 229 -2.71 -8.39 14.71
N LEU A 230 -3.41 -8.29 13.58
CA LEU A 230 -2.93 -8.75 12.27
C LEU A 230 -1.81 -7.88 11.68
N VAL A 231 -1.63 -6.65 12.17
CA VAL A 231 -0.54 -5.75 11.77
C VAL A 231 0.67 -5.88 12.69
N LEU A 232 0.46 -6.36 13.93
CA LEU A 232 1.49 -6.49 14.97
C LEU A 232 2.17 -7.88 15.03
N VAL A 233 1.67 -8.85 14.27
CA VAL A 233 2.19 -10.23 14.17
C VAL A 233 2.55 -10.51 12.71
#